data_AF-A0AAW3NDL8-F1
#
_entry.id   AF-A0AAW3NDL8-F1
#
_cell.length_a   1.000
_cell.length_b   1.000
_cell.length_c   1.000
_cell.angle_alpha   90.00
_cell.angle_beta   90.00
_cell.angle_gamma   90.00
#
_symmetry.space_group_name_H-M   'P 1'
#
loop_
_entity.id
_entity.type
_entity.pdbx_description
1 polymer ?
#
loop_
_entity_poly.entity_id
_entity_poly.type
_entity_poly.pdbx_seq_one_letter_code
_entity_poly.pdbx_strand_id
1 'polypeptide(L)'
;MHEDVGATRRFVPLEQTAFQRLEHAAYLKGLLKPFKGKGDLDVWASQCEALRDALIALAERTLLPQARRAPFDRLQVYLAQQHTGAGTTFLRWRNLDRSAMGVALWDALIDDLRTPVALIDDLYAMELQRIALNMQISLLHTLARQAHTGAAAMAHADDRYYHRVARHTHSKESSS
;
A
#
# COMPACT_ATOMS: atom_id res chain seq x y z
N MET A 1 29.14 3.67 0.61
CA MET A 1 29.66 4.42 -0.54
C MET A 1 30.08 3.37 -1.55
N HIS A 2 29.16 2.95 -2.41
CA HIS A 2 29.48 2.00 -3.49
C HIS A 2 29.91 2.82 -4.70
N GLU A 3 31.14 2.57 -5.17
CA GLU A 3 31.67 3.12 -6.40
C GLU A 3 30.78 2.72 -7.57
N ASP A 4 30.38 3.73 -8.34
CA ASP A 4 29.62 3.63 -9.57
C ASP A 4 30.51 2.97 -10.65
N VAL A 5 30.44 1.65 -10.75
CA VAL A 5 31.04 0.91 -11.87
C VAL A 5 30.17 1.11 -13.10
N GLY A 6 30.24 2.32 -13.71
CA GLY A 6 29.99 2.64 -15.12
C GLY A 6 28.84 1.98 -15.88
N ALA A 7 27.85 1.39 -15.21
CA ALA A 7 26.76 0.67 -15.81
C ALA A 7 25.58 1.64 -15.92
N THR A 8 25.15 1.90 -17.15
CA THR A 8 23.93 2.67 -17.39
C THR A 8 22.77 2.01 -16.64
N ARG A 9 22.27 2.64 -15.57
CA ARG A 9 21.09 2.16 -14.84
C ARG A 9 19.92 1.99 -15.79
N ARG A 10 19.34 0.78 -15.82
CA ARG A 10 18.19 0.47 -16.68
C ARG A 10 16.88 0.57 -15.91
N PHE A 11 16.94 0.55 -14.59
CA PHE A 11 15.82 0.79 -13.70
C PHE A 11 15.98 2.16 -13.03
N VAL A 12 14.94 2.98 -13.11
CA VAL A 12 14.87 4.27 -12.44
C VAL A 12 13.90 4.14 -11.26
N PRO A 13 14.41 4.17 -10.01
CA PRO A 13 13.55 4.12 -8.83
C PRO A 13 12.58 5.30 -8.80
N LEU A 14 11.35 5.05 -8.37
CA LEU A 14 10.41 6.11 -7.99
C LEU A 14 11.03 7.12 -7.02
N GLU A 15 11.05 8.38 -7.45
CA GLU A 15 11.52 9.52 -6.66
C GLU A 15 10.33 10.24 -6.00
N GLN A 16 10.63 11.18 -5.10
CA GLN A 16 9.62 11.94 -4.34
C GLN A 16 8.56 12.60 -5.24
N THR A 17 8.91 13.05 -6.45
CA THR A 17 7.98 13.65 -7.41
C THR A 17 6.86 12.70 -7.84
N ALA A 18 7.13 11.39 -7.91
CA ALA A 18 6.11 10.38 -8.17
C ALA A 18 5.07 10.30 -7.04
N PHE A 19 5.49 10.56 -5.80
CA PHE A 19 4.65 10.54 -4.61
C PHE A 19 3.94 11.87 -4.33
N GLN A 20 4.53 13.02 -4.72
CA GLN A 20 3.90 14.34 -4.56
C GLN A 20 2.50 14.40 -5.18
N ARG A 21 2.33 13.75 -6.34
CA ARG A 21 1.01 13.65 -7.02
C ARG A 21 -0.03 12.90 -6.18
N LEU A 22 0.40 12.02 -5.29
CA LEU A 22 -0.44 11.29 -4.34
C LEU A 22 -0.68 12.11 -3.07
N GLU A 23 0.35 12.81 -2.58
CA GLU A 23 0.30 13.66 -1.37
C GLU A 23 -0.73 14.80 -1.49
N HIS A 24 -0.86 15.39 -2.68
CA HIS A 24 -1.86 16.44 -2.92
C HIS A 24 -3.32 15.94 -2.84
N ALA A 25 -3.57 14.63 -3.04
CA ALA A 25 -4.91 14.06 -3.04
C ALA A 25 -5.40 13.65 -1.64
N ALA A 26 -4.50 13.37 -0.70
CA ALA A 26 -4.87 12.95 0.65
C ALA A 26 -3.74 13.25 1.64
N TYR A 27 -3.72 14.49 2.10
CA TYR A 27 -2.80 14.89 3.16
C TYR A 27 -3.20 14.18 4.48
N LEU A 28 -2.27 13.43 5.09
CA LEU A 28 -2.42 12.65 6.35
C LEU A 28 -2.74 13.48 7.62
N LYS A 29 -3.09 14.77 7.50
CA LYS A 29 -3.65 15.64 8.57
C LYS A 29 -4.91 15.01 9.17
N GLY A 30 -5.51 14.04 8.49
CA GLY A 30 -6.65 13.27 8.97
C GLY A 30 -6.36 12.39 10.19
N LEU A 31 -5.13 11.94 10.44
CA LEU A 31 -4.83 10.98 11.51
C LEU A 31 -4.87 11.61 12.92
N LEU A 32 -4.24 12.78 13.09
CA LEU A 32 -4.12 13.43 14.39
C LEU A 32 -5.05 14.64 14.49
N LYS A 33 -6.35 14.35 14.65
CA LYS A 33 -7.40 15.35 14.85
C LYS A 33 -8.49 14.82 15.79
N PRO A 34 -9.28 15.69 16.43
CA PRO A 34 -10.48 15.26 17.13
C PRO A 34 -11.52 14.78 16.11
N PHE A 35 -11.67 13.46 15.97
CA PHE A 35 -12.77 12.87 15.20
C PHE A 35 -14.09 13.13 15.95
N LYS A 36 -15.00 13.88 15.34
CA LYS A 36 -16.23 14.35 15.98
C LYS A 36 -17.38 13.33 15.94
N GLY A 37 -17.21 12.26 15.16
CA GLY A 37 -18.17 11.18 15.05
C GLY A 37 -17.80 10.21 13.92
N LYS A 38 -18.65 9.20 13.71
CA LYS A 38 -18.37 8.13 12.74
C LYS A 38 -18.06 8.64 11.33
N GLY A 39 -18.74 9.71 10.89
CA GLY A 39 -18.57 10.25 9.54
C GLY A 39 -17.15 10.76 9.27
N ASP A 40 -16.47 11.30 10.28
CA ASP A 40 -15.07 11.74 10.15
C ASP A 40 -14.12 10.55 9.96
N LEU A 41 -14.43 9.41 10.59
CA LEU A 41 -13.66 8.17 10.45
C LEU A 41 -13.95 7.47 9.13
N ASP A 42 -15.20 7.43 8.67
CA ASP A 42 -15.58 6.89 7.37
C ASP A 42 -14.86 7.63 6.23
N VAL A 43 -14.87 8.97 6.26
CA VAL A 43 -14.14 9.80 5.28
C VAL A 43 -12.64 9.50 5.32
N TRP A 44 -12.06 9.37 6.51
CA TRP A 44 -10.64 9.06 6.65
C TRP A 44 -10.29 7.64 6.18
N ALA A 45 -11.18 6.66 6.40
CA ALA A 45 -11.04 5.31 5.88
C ALA A 45 -10.99 5.30 4.35
N SER A 46 -11.95 5.99 3.71
CA SER A 46 -11.99 6.14 2.24
C SER A 46 -10.75 6.84 1.69
N GLN A 47 -10.20 7.84 2.40
CA GLN A 47 -8.94 8.49 2.00
C GLN A 47 -7.76 7.52 2.05
N CYS A 48 -7.68 6.68 3.08
CA CYS A 48 -6.63 5.66 3.19
C CYS A 48 -6.74 4.63 2.07
N GLU A 49 -7.95 4.19 1.73
CA GLU A 49 -8.21 3.26 0.61
C GLU A 49 -7.84 3.89 -0.73
N ALA A 50 -8.26 5.13 -0.99
CA ALA A 50 -7.92 5.85 -2.21
C ALA A 50 -6.40 6.00 -2.39
N LEU A 51 -5.67 6.34 -1.32
CA LEU A 51 -4.20 6.39 -1.35
C LEU A 51 -3.58 5.03 -1.61
N ARG A 52 -4.09 3.97 -0.96
CA ARG A 52 -3.61 2.60 -1.17
C ARG A 52 -3.74 2.22 -2.64
N ASP A 53 -4.90 2.46 -3.21
CA ASP A 53 -5.19 2.10 -4.60
C ASP A 53 -4.38 2.95 -5.58
N ALA A 54 -4.13 4.21 -5.25
CA ALA A 54 -3.27 5.08 -6.03
C ALA A 54 -1.79 4.64 -6.00
N LEU A 55 -1.28 4.13 -4.86
CA LEU A 55 0.05 3.52 -4.79
C LEU A 55 0.15 2.23 -5.62
N ILE A 56 -0.88 1.39 -5.58
CA ILE A 56 -0.97 0.17 -6.40
C ILE A 56 -0.92 0.56 -7.90
N ALA A 57 -1.71 1.56 -8.30
CA ALA A 57 -1.73 2.06 -9.66
C ALA A 57 -0.42 2.73 -10.07
N LEU A 58 0.26 3.45 -9.16
CA LEU A 58 1.58 4.02 -9.40
C LEU A 58 2.58 2.90 -9.75
N ALA A 59 2.64 1.86 -8.91
CA ALA A 59 3.51 0.71 -9.16
C ALA A 59 3.20 0.02 -10.50
N GLU A 60 1.93 -0.15 -10.83
CA GLU A 60 1.49 -0.74 -12.10
C GLU A 60 1.95 0.06 -13.32
N ARG A 61 1.82 1.39 -13.26
CA ARG A 61 2.04 2.28 -14.40
C ARG A 61 3.50 2.68 -14.61
N THR A 62 4.31 2.63 -13.55
CA THR A 62 5.67 3.21 -13.58
C THR A 62 6.76 2.21 -13.24
N LEU A 63 6.54 1.34 -12.25
CA LEU A 63 7.54 0.37 -11.80
C LEU A 63 7.51 -0.89 -12.67
N LEU A 64 6.35 -1.52 -12.82
CA LEU A 64 6.23 -2.79 -13.56
C LEU A 64 6.65 -2.71 -15.04
N PRO A 65 6.37 -1.64 -15.80
CA PRO A 65 6.81 -1.54 -17.19
C PRO A 65 8.34 -1.50 -17.30
N GLN A 66 9.03 -0.87 -16.35
CA GLN A 66 10.48 -0.87 -16.28
C GLN A 66 11.04 -2.24 -15.86
N ALA A 67 10.40 -2.91 -14.90
CA ALA A 67 10.84 -4.22 -14.42
C ALA A 67 10.57 -5.38 -15.41
N ARG A 68 9.78 -5.13 -16.46
CA ARG A 68 9.36 -6.13 -17.46
C ARG A 68 9.83 -5.84 -18.88
N ARG A 69 10.70 -4.85 -19.07
CA ARG A 69 11.32 -4.53 -20.36
C ARG A 69 12.76 -5.05 -20.40
N ALA A 70 13.32 -5.11 -21.61
CA ALA A 70 14.73 -5.44 -21.79
C ALA A 70 15.65 -4.54 -20.94
N PRO A 71 16.68 -5.12 -20.29
CA PRO A 71 17.09 -6.53 -20.37
C PRO A 71 16.44 -7.46 -19.31
N PHE A 72 15.55 -6.96 -18.45
CA PHE A 72 14.97 -7.74 -17.34
C PHE A 72 13.97 -8.80 -17.81
N ASP A 73 13.34 -8.60 -18.96
CA ASP A 73 12.42 -9.55 -19.61
C ASP A 73 13.06 -10.90 -19.97
N ARG A 74 14.40 -10.98 -20.01
CA ARG A 74 15.16 -12.21 -20.27
C ARG A 74 15.42 -13.03 -19.01
N LEU A 75 15.12 -12.50 -17.84
CA LEU A 75 15.30 -13.20 -16.56
C LEU A 75 14.15 -14.19 -16.34
N GLN A 76 14.44 -15.30 -15.66
CA GLN A 76 13.43 -16.33 -15.35
C GLN A 76 12.50 -15.92 -14.21
N VAL A 77 12.79 -14.79 -13.57
CA VAL A 77 12.06 -14.22 -12.45
C VAL A 77 11.72 -12.77 -12.80
N TYR A 78 10.49 -12.37 -12.54
CA TYR A 78 9.99 -11.04 -12.83
C TYR A 78 9.12 -10.52 -11.69
N LEU A 79 9.00 -9.20 -11.60
CA LEU A 79 8.12 -8.56 -10.63
C LEU A 79 6.66 -8.50 -11.15
N ALA A 80 5.73 -8.86 -10.28
CA ALA A 80 4.31 -8.88 -10.60
C ALA A 80 3.42 -8.44 -9.44
N GLN A 81 2.20 -8.03 -9.78
CA GLN A 81 1.15 -7.83 -8.80
C GLN A 81 0.49 -9.16 -8.41
N GLN A 82 0.15 -9.27 -7.12
CA GLN A 82 -0.64 -10.35 -6.55
C GLN A 82 -1.82 -9.74 -5.81
N HIS A 83 -3.02 -10.05 -6.29
CA HIS A 83 -4.27 -9.76 -5.59
C HIS A 83 -4.43 -10.72 -4.40
N THR A 84 -4.89 -10.20 -3.27
CA THR A 84 -5.18 -10.97 -2.07
C THR A 84 -6.67 -11.00 -1.79
N GLY A 85 -7.14 -12.03 -1.07
CA GLY A 85 -8.55 -12.13 -0.64
C GLY A 85 -9.00 -11.01 0.30
N ALA A 86 -8.06 -10.23 0.86
CA ALA A 86 -8.34 -9.07 1.72
C ALA A 86 -8.59 -7.76 0.92
N GLY A 87 -8.71 -7.84 -0.41
CA GLY A 87 -8.99 -6.67 -1.25
C GLY A 87 -7.80 -5.72 -1.38
N THR A 88 -6.57 -6.24 -1.34
CA THR A 88 -5.35 -5.46 -1.58
C THR A 88 -4.40 -6.20 -2.53
N THR A 89 -3.51 -5.45 -3.17
CA THR A 89 -2.58 -5.93 -4.19
C THR A 89 -1.15 -5.61 -3.77
N PHE A 90 -0.27 -6.61 -3.83
CA PHE A 90 1.14 -6.46 -3.50
C PHE A 90 2.04 -6.80 -4.68
N LEU A 91 3.24 -6.23 -4.68
CA LEU A 91 4.31 -6.62 -5.58
C LEU A 91 5.03 -7.88 -5.07
N ARG A 92 5.26 -8.84 -5.95
CA ARG A 92 5.94 -10.11 -5.66
C ARG A 92 6.86 -10.49 -6.81
N TRP A 93 8.00 -11.06 -6.46
CA TRP A 93 8.80 -11.83 -7.41
C TRP A 93 8.08 -13.11 -7.76
N ARG A 94 8.14 -13.49 -9.04
CA ARG A 94 7.45 -14.64 -9.59
C ARG A 94 8.27 -15.24 -10.72
N ASN A 95 8.24 -16.56 -10.86
CA ASN A 95 8.84 -17.25 -11.99
C ASN A 95 7.89 -17.30 -13.20
N LEU A 96 8.45 -17.53 -14.40
CA LEU A 96 7.70 -17.47 -15.67
C LEU A 96 6.52 -18.45 -15.75
N ASP A 97 6.69 -19.66 -15.25
CA ASP A 97 5.63 -20.69 -15.21
C ASP A 97 4.60 -20.46 -14.09
N ARG A 98 4.82 -19.42 -13.26
CA ARG A 98 3.97 -19.01 -12.15
C ARG A 98 3.84 -20.04 -11.02
N SER A 99 4.73 -21.04 -10.95
CA SER A 99 4.70 -22.10 -9.93
C SER A 99 5.25 -21.65 -8.57
N ALA A 100 6.09 -20.63 -8.52
CA ALA A 100 6.69 -20.09 -7.30
C ALA A 100 6.56 -18.56 -7.22
N MET A 101 6.61 -18.04 -6.00
CA MET A 101 6.61 -16.60 -5.74
C MET A 101 7.33 -16.26 -4.43
N GLY A 102 7.80 -15.02 -4.32
CA GLY A 102 8.40 -14.49 -3.10
C GLY A 102 9.89 -14.18 -3.24
N VAL A 103 10.46 -13.60 -2.18
CA VAL A 103 11.83 -13.04 -2.19
C VAL A 103 12.91 -14.10 -2.44
N ALA A 104 12.68 -15.37 -2.10
CA ALA A 104 13.61 -16.46 -2.41
C ALA A 104 13.95 -16.59 -3.91
N LEU A 105 13.04 -16.19 -4.81
CA LEU A 105 13.32 -16.14 -6.24
C LEU A 105 14.29 -15.01 -6.61
N TRP A 106 14.22 -13.89 -5.89
CA TRP A 106 15.16 -12.78 -6.04
C TRP A 106 16.51 -13.09 -5.39
N ASP A 107 16.52 -13.74 -4.22
CA ASP A 107 17.75 -14.21 -3.57
C ASP A 107 18.53 -15.12 -4.53
N ALA A 108 17.87 -16.16 -5.06
CA ALA A 108 18.48 -17.07 -6.03
C ALA A 108 18.92 -16.37 -7.33
N LEU A 109 18.23 -15.30 -7.74
CA LEU A 109 18.59 -14.52 -8.93
C LEU A 109 19.85 -13.68 -8.69
N ILE A 110 19.99 -13.05 -7.52
CA ILE A 110 21.17 -12.26 -7.16
C ILE A 110 22.40 -13.15 -6.92
N ASP A 111 22.20 -14.34 -6.34
CA ASP A 111 23.29 -15.28 -6.04
C ASP A 111 23.78 -16.08 -7.26
N ASP A 112 23.00 -16.15 -8.35
CA ASP A 112 23.37 -16.87 -9.56
C ASP A 112 24.48 -16.13 -10.34
N LEU A 113 25.65 -16.78 -10.49
CA LEU A 113 26.80 -16.26 -11.24
C LEU A 113 26.51 -16.00 -12.72
N ARG A 114 25.42 -16.55 -13.26
CA ARG A 114 24.95 -16.28 -14.62
C ARG A 114 24.18 -14.97 -14.73
N THR A 115 23.72 -14.39 -13.61
CA THR A 115 23.11 -13.07 -13.60
C THR A 115 24.16 -12.02 -13.94
N PRO A 116 23.97 -11.23 -15.01
CA PRO A 116 24.94 -10.22 -15.39
C PRO A 116 25.17 -9.21 -14.27
N VAL A 117 26.43 -8.98 -13.89
CA VAL A 117 26.82 -8.03 -12.82
C VAL A 117 26.21 -6.64 -13.04
N ALA A 118 26.11 -6.20 -14.29
CA ALA A 118 25.49 -4.93 -14.66
C ALA A 118 23.98 -4.81 -14.36
N LEU A 119 23.32 -5.88 -13.89
CA LEU A 119 21.92 -5.87 -13.44
C LEU A 119 21.76 -5.91 -11.93
N ILE A 120 22.83 -6.19 -11.17
CA ILE A 120 22.75 -6.40 -9.72
C ILE A 120 22.20 -5.15 -9.02
N ASP A 121 22.72 -3.96 -9.36
CA ASP A 121 22.26 -2.70 -8.76
C ASP A 121 20.79 -2.38 -9.10
N ASP A 122 20.37 -2.65 -10.34
CA ASP A 122 18.99 -2.46 -10.77
C ASP A 122 18.05 -3.44 -10.05
N LEU A 123 18.42 -4.72 -9.93
CA LEU A 123 17.66 -5.76 -9.21
C LEU A 123 17.56 -5.47 -7.72
N TYR A 124 18.64 -4.98 -7.11
CA TYR A 124 18.64 -4.50 -5.73
C TYR A 124 17.69 -3.33 -5.54
N ALA A 125 17.75 -2.32 -6.42
CA ALA A 125 16.85 -1.18 -6.35
C ALA A 125 15.38 -1.57 -6.53
N MET A 126 15.07 -2.52 -7.42
CA MET A 126 13.71 -3.08 -7.58
C MET A 126 13.22 -3.72 -6.29
N GLU A 127 14.06 -4.48 -5.59
CA GLU A 127 13.67 -5.11 -4.33
C GLU A 127 13.40 -4.09 -3.23
N LEU A 128 14.25 -3.06 -3.11
CA LEU A 128 13.99 -1.96 -2.17
C LEU A 128 12.65 -1.27 -2.46
N GLN A 129 12.33 -1.00 -3.73
CA GLN A 129 11.06 -0.41 -4.11
C GLN A 129 9.87 -1.32 -3.79
N ARG A 130 10.01 -2.63 -4.07
CA ARG A 130 9.00 -3.64 -3.75
C ARG A 130 8.70 -3.65 -2.24
N ILE A 131 9.74 -3.66 -1.41
CA ILE A 131 9.62 -3.65 0.06
C ILE A 131 8.89 -2.38 0.51
N ALA A 132 9.37 -1.21 0.10
CA ALA A 132 8.81 0.08 0.53
C ALA A 132 7.34 0.24 0.10
N LEU A 133 7.02 -0.04 -1.16
CA LEU A 133 5.64 0.07 -1.66
C LEU A 133 4.71 -0.91 -0.97
N ASN A 134 5.11 -2.17 -0.79
CA ASN A 134 4.28 -3.15 -0.09
C ASN A 134 4.04 -2.77 1.37
N MET A 135 5.05 -2.22 2.05
CA MET A 135 4.91 -1.69 3.40
C MET A 135 3.90 -0.54 3.43
N GLN A 136 4.02 0.45 2.55
CA GLN A 136 3.09 1.58 2.46
C GLN A 136 1.65 1.13 2.17
N ILE A 137 1.46 0.22 1.22
CA ILE A 137 0.16 -0.38 0.89
C ILE A 137 -0.42 -1.10 2.12
N SER A 138 0.40 -1.87 2.84
CA SER A 138 -0.03 -2.58 4.05
C SER A 138 -0.47 -1.62 5.17
N LEU A 139 0.28 -0.53 5.37
CA LEU A 139 -0.04 0.49 6.37
C LEU A 139 -1.36 1.18 6.04
N LEU A 140 -1.55 1.65 4.81
CA LEU A 140 -2.80 2.32 4.39
C LEU A 140 -4.01 1.38 4.48
N HIS A 141 -3.85 0.13 4.09
CA HIS A 141 -4.90 -0.87 4.23
C HIS A 141 -5.26 -1.12 5.71
N THR A 142 -4.26 -1.16 6.59
CA THR A 142 -4.48 -1.31 8.04
C THR A 142 -5.18 -0.10 8.63
N LEU A 143 -4.74 1.12 8.29
CA LEU A 143 -5.36 2.36 8.75
C LEU A 143 -6.82 2.45 8.33
N ALA A 144 -7.15 2.13 7.08
CA ALA A 144 -8.53 2.08 6.60
C ALA A 144 -9.39 1.12 7.42
N ARG A 145 -8.90 -0.10 7.67
CA ARG A 145 -9.62 -1.11 8.47
C ARG A 145 -9.85 -0.64 9.91
N GLN A 146 -8.85 -0.02 10.53
CA GLN A 146 -8.96 0.52 11.88
C GLN A 146 -9.95 1.69 11.93
N ALA A 147 -9.94 2.55 10.92
CA ALA A 147 -10.90 3.65 10.79
C ALA A 147 -12.35 3.14 10.70
N HIS A 148 -12.62 2.13 9.86
CA HIS A 148 -13.93 1.47 9.79
C HIS A 148 -14.37 0.85 11.11
N THR A 149 -13.43 0.18 11.80
CA THR A 149 -13.70 -0.41 13.12
C THR A 149 -14.06 0.67 14.15
N GLY A 150 -13.32 1.78 14.14
CA GLY A 150 -13.60 2.93 14.98
C GLY A 150 -14.94 3.59 14.65
N ALA A 151 -15.29 3.74 13.36
CA ALA A 151 -16.55 4.30 12.92
C ALA A 151 -17.75 3.44 13.40
N ALA A 152 -17.63 2.12 13.31
CA ALA A 152 -18.63 1.19 13.84
C ALA A 152 -18.78 1.31 15.37
N ALA A 153 -17.66 1.43 16.10
CA ALA A 153 -17.69 1.62 17.54
C ALA A 153 -18.33 2.96 17.95
N MET A 154 -18.05 4.05 17.24
CA MET A 154 -18.69 5.35 17.45
C MET A 154 -20.18 5.29 17.15
N ALA A 155 -20.58 4.64 16.05
CA ALA A 155 -22.00 4.45 15.72
C ALA A 155 -22.76 3.68 16.81
N HIS A 156 -22.12 2.66 17.38
CA HIS A 156 -22.67 1.93 18.52
C HIS A 156 -22.81 2.83 19.75
N ALA A 157 -21.80 3.63 20.08
CA ALA A 157 -21.86 4.57 21.19
C ALA A 157 -22.99 5.61 21.02
N ASP A 158 -23.16 6.14 19.80
CA ASP A 158 -24.25 7.06 19.45
C ASP A 158 -25.62 6.43 19.69
N ASP A 159 -25.85 5.21 19.20
CA ASP A 159 -27.11 4.47 19.39
C ASP A 159 -27.43 4.29 20.88
N ARG A 160 -26.44 3.87 21.67
CA ARG A 160 -26.58 3.70 23.13
C ARG A 160 -26.93 5.02 23.83
N TYR A 161 -26.30 6.11 23.42
CA TYR A 161 -26.58 7.46 23.94
C TYR A 161 -28.01 7.91 23.61
N TYR A 162 -28.40 7.86 22.34
CA TYR A 162 -29.73 8.29 21.89
C TYR A 162 -30.84 7.46 22.52
N HIS A 163 -30.66 6.14 22.62
CA HIS A 163 -31.60 5.25 23.30
C HIS A 163 -31.79 5.66 24.79
N ARG A 164 -30.72 6.00 25.50
CA ARG A 164 -30.80 6.43 26.91
C ARG A 164 -31.50 7.78 27.04
N VAL A 165 -31.17 8.75 26.18
CA VAL A 165 -31.79 10.09 26.19
C VAL A 165 -33.28 10.00 25.91
N ALA A 166 -33.70 9.24 24.90
CA ALA A 166 -35.11 9.05 24.56
C ALA A 166 -35.91 8.42 25.70
N ARG A 167 -35.35 7.44 26.42
CA ARG A 167 -36.01 6.86 27.61
C ARG A 167 -36.20 7.87 28.74
N HIS A 168 -35.24 8.77 28.92
CA HIS A 168 -35.30 9.78 29.97
C HIS A 168 -36.33 10.87 29.67
N THR A 169 -36.49 11.27 28.40
CA THR A 169 -37.53 12.24 28.00
C THR A 169 -38.94 11.65 28.20
N HIS A 170 -39.19 10.42 27.74
CA HIS A 170 -40.48 9.74 27.92
C HIS A 170 -40.85 9.55 29.40
N SER A 171 -39.87 9.24 30.26
CA SER A 171 -40.10 9.10 31.71
C SER A 171 -40.51 10.41 32.39
N LYS A 172 -40.01 11.57 31.90
CA LYS A 172 -40.38 12.88 32.44
C LYS A 172 -41.79 13.29 32.05
N GLU A 173 -42.17 13.02 30.79
CA GLU A 173 -43.52 13.31 30.28
C GLU A 173 -44.59 12.43 30.94
N SER A 174 -44.27 11.18 31.29
CA SER A 174 -45.20 10.28 32.01
C SER A 174 -45.33 10.60 33.51
N SER A 175 -44.46 11.46 34.05
CA SER A 175 -44.45 11.85 35.48
C SER A 175 -44.96 13.28 35.70
N SER A 176 -45.39 13.96 34.64
CA SER A 176 -45.99 15.30 34.67
C SER A 176 -47.48 15.22 34.33
#